data_AF-A0A1L9VHC7-F1
#
_entry.id   AF-A0A1L9VHC7-F1
#
_cell.length_a   1.000
_cell.length_b   1.000
_cell.length_c   1.000
_cell.angle_alpha   90.00
_cell.angle_beta   90.00
_cell.angle_gamma   90.00
#
_symmetry.space_group_name_H-M   'P 1'
#
loop_
_entity.id
_entity.type
_entity.pdbx_description
1 polymer ?
#
loop_
_entity_poly.entity_id
_entity_poly.type
_entity_poly.pdbx_seq_one_letter_code
_entity_poly.pdbx_strand_id
1 'polypeptide(L)'
;MESNHLLESLLDLEEEFYKEGYDLGAADGAQAGYTEGSVFAVEKGFEKFVEMGRLYGKALVWAQRLADSKVSKQPGAKTDTYDISTTDAISHKDLDASLDPSVCAEMATLPPSARLAKNLDILLELVDPASLVMANTEEAVTDVDERLKGAIIKAKLIQRALGEREDTSDIHPGAKGTPAGAATSGDGTGSIEDISSLNIRH
;
A
#
# COMPACT_ATOMS: atom_id res chain seq x y z
N MET A 1 -23.79 14.95 -66.40
CA MET A 1 -23.88 13.72 -65.60
C MET A 1 -22.56 13.38 -64.91
N GLU A 2 -21.40 13.68 -65.50
CA GLU A 2 -20.08 13.42 -64.87
C GLU A 2 -19.79 14.23 -63.59
N SER A 3 -20.35 15.44 -63.45
CA SER A 3 -20.16 16.29 -62.27
C SER A 3 -20.74 15.72 -60.98
N ASN A 4 -21.76 14.87 -61.07
CA ASN A 4 -22.38 14.26 -59.89
C ASN A 4 -21.49 13.15 -59.31
N HIS A 5 -20.82 12.36 -60.17
CA HIS A 5 -19.88 11.32 -59.73
C HIS A 5 -18.64 11.87 -59.04
N LEU A 6 -18.17 13.07 -59.40
CA LEU A 6 -17.02 13.71 -58.76
C LEU A 6 -17.34 14.16 -57.32
N LEU A 7 -18.53 14.72 -57.10
CA LEU A 7 -18.96 15.16 -55.78
C LEU A 7 -19.33 13.96 -54.89
N GLU A 8 -19.94 12.92 -55.45
CA GLU A 8 -20.17 11.65 -54.76
C GLU A 8 -18.84 11.00 -54.33
N SER A 9 -17.88 10.88 -55.25
CA SER A 9 -16.56 10.33 -54.92
C SER A 9 -15.78 11.14 -53.88
N LEU A 10 -15.98 12.47 -53.82
CA LEU A 10 -15.35 13.32 -52.80
C LEU A 10 -16.01 13.15 -51.43
N LEU A 11 -17.33 12.98 -51.38
CA LEU A 11 -18.08 12.69 -50.16
C LEU A 11 -17.75 11.29 -49.64
N ASP A 12 -17.61 10.30 -50.52
CA ASP A 12 -17.16 8.95 -50.16
C ASP A 12 -15.74 8.98 -49.57
N LEU A 13 -14.84 9.77 -50.17
CA LEU A 13 -13.48 9.96 -49.67
C LEU A 13 -13.44 10.65 -48.30
N GLU A 14 -14.29 11.65 -48.07
CA GLU A 14 -14.44 12.31 -46.76
C GLU A 14 -14.91 11.31 -45.71
N GLU A 15 -15.95 10.51 -46.02
CA GLU A 15 -16.48 9.51 -45.10
C GLU A 15 -15.45 8.38 -44.82
N GLU A 16 -14.66 7.99 -45.81
CA GLU A 16 -13.52 7.07 -45.63
C GLU A 16 -12.48 7.64 -44.66
N PHE A 17 -12.03 8.88 -44.85
CA PHE A 17 -11.07 9.51 -43.93
C PHE A 17 -11.62 9.71 -42.51
N TYR A 18 -12.92 9.98 -42.37
CA TYR A 18 -13.55 10.03 -41.04
C TYR A 18 -13.55 8.67 -40.35
N LYS A 19 -13.92 7.61 -41.07
CA LYS A 19 -13.91 6.23 -40.53
C LYS A 19 -12.49 5.81 -40.18
N GLU A 20 -11.53 6.06 -41.07
CA GLU A 20 -10.12 5.77 -40.83
C GLU A 20 -9.61 6.51 -39.58
N GLY A 21 -9.88 7.82 -39.47
CA GLY A 21 -9.48 8.60 -38.30
C GLY A 21 -10.15 8.13 -37.00
N TYR A 22 -11.42 7.74 -37.06
CA TYR A 22 -12.14 7.18 -35.92
C TYR A 22 -11.57 5.83 -35.50
N ASP A 23 -11.37 4.91 -36.44
CA ASP A 23 -10.84 3.57 -36.16
C ASP A 23 -9.40 3.65 -35.63
N LEU A 24 -8.58 4.53 -36.21
CA LEU A 24 -7.23 4.79 -35.74
C LEU A 24 -7.23 5.38 -34.32
N GLY A 25 -8.08 6.38 -34.08
CA GLY A 25 -8.22 7.01 -32.77
C GLY A 25 -8.78 6.04 -31.71
N ALA A 26 -9.71 5.17 -32.08
CA ALA A 26 -10.25 4.15 -31.20
C ALA A 26 -9.21 3.08 -30.87
N ALA A 27 -8.43 2.64 -31.86
CA ALA A 27 -7.34 1.68 -31.67
C ALA A 27 -6.22 2.26 -30.78
N ASP A 28 -5.78 3.48 -31.06
CA ASP A 28 -4.76 4.18 -30.27
C ASP A 28 -5.26 4.46 -28.86
N GLY A 29 -6.51 4.92 -28.71
CA GLY A 29 -7.13 5.14 -27.41
C GLY A 29 -7.26 3.87 -26.58
N ALA A 30 -7.61 2.74 -27.19
CA ALA A 30 -7.65 1.45 -26.50
C ALA A 30 -6.26 0.99 -26.04
N GLN A 31 -5.24 1.16 -26.88
CA GLN A 31 -3.86 0.84 -26.53
C GLN A 31 -3.33 1.76 -25.42
N ALA A 32 -3.49 3.07 -25.57
CA ALA A 32 -3.08 4.06 -24.59
C ALA A 32 -3.77 3.82 -23.24
N GLY A 33 -5.09 3.64 -23.24
CA GLY A 33 -5.86 3.38 -22.03
C GLY A 33 -5.46 2.09 -21.32
N TYR A 34 -5.14 1.02 -22.05
CA TYR A 34 -4.62 -0.21 -21.45
C TYR A 34 -3.24 0.01 -20.79
N THR A 35 -2.34 0.73 -21.47
CA THR A 35 -1.01 1.01 -20.94
C THR A 35 -1.05 1.90 -19.71
N GLU A 36 -1.83 2.98 -19.74
CA GLU A 36 -2.02 3.89 -18.61
C GLU A 36 -2.66 3.17 -17.42
N GLY A 37 -3.74 2.41 -17.66
CA GLY A 37 -4.40 1.63 -16.63
C GLY A 37 -3.47 0.60 -15.98
N SER A 38 -2.60 -0.03 -16.77
CA SER A 38 -1.62 -1.00 -16.25
C SER A 38 -0.57 -0.34 -15.36
N VAL A 39 -0.02 0.80 -15.79
CA VAL A 39 0.95 1.57 -14.99
C VAL A 39 0.32 2.03 -13.68
N PHE A 40 -0.87 2.61 -13.75
CA PHE A 40 -1.61 3.07 -12.58
C PHE A 40 -1.93 1.94 -11.61
N ALA A 41 -2.35 0.77 -12.12
CA ALA A 41 -2.65 -0.40 -11.30
C ALA A 41 -1.41 -0.89 -10.54
N VAL A 42 -0.25 -0.96 -11.19
CA VAL A 42 1.01 -1.37 -10.54
C VAL A 42 1.45 -0.36 -9.49
N GLU A 43 1.38 0.94 -9.80
CA GLU A 43 1.74 2.00 -8.85
C GLU A 43 0.87 1.94 -7.59
N LYS A 44 -0.45 1.85 -7.75
CA LYS A 44 -1.38 1.78 -6.62
C LYS A 44 -1.29 0.46 -5.86
N GLY A 45 -1.06 -0.65 -6.56
CA GLY A 45 -0.79 -1.94 -5.93
C GLY A 45 0.44 -1.87 -5.03
N PHE A 46 1.55 -1.33 -5.55
CA PHE A 46 2.79 -1.19 -4.80
C PHE A 46 2.62 -0.33 -3.53
N GLU A 47 1.94 0.82 -3.64
CA GLU A 47 1.65 1.69 -2.49
C GLU A 47 0.91 0.94 -1.36
N LYS A 48 -0.11 0.14 -1.73
CA LYS A 48 -0.88 -0.67 -0.78
C LYS A 48 -0.01 -1.76 -0.12
N PHE A 49 0.82 -2.46 -0.89
CA PHE A 49 1.69 -3.51 -0.35
C PHE A 49 2.81 -2.97 0.54
N VAL A 50 3.37 -1.81 0.22
CA VAL A 50 4.34 -1.13 1.09
C VAL A 50 3.71 -0.80 2.43
N GLU A 51 2.50 -0.24 2.43
CA GLU A 51 1.80 0.07 3.68
C GLU A 51 1.44 -1.19 4.47
N MET A 52 1.02 -2.26 3.79
CA MET A 52 0.77 -3.55 4.44
C MET A 52 2.03 -4.14 5.06
N GLY A 53 3.16 -4.10 4.35
CA GLY A 53 4.47 -4.54 4.86
C GLY A 53 4.93 -3.71 6.07
N ARG A 54 4.65 -2.40 6.08
CA ARG A 54 4.89 -1.53 7.25
C ARG A 54 4.07 -1.96 8.46
N LEU A 55 2.79 -2.26 8.26
CA LEU A 55 1.91 -2.76 9.33
C LEU A 55 2.38 -4.13 9.84
N TYR A 56 2.84 -5.01 8.95
CA TYR A 56 3.43 -6.30 9.33
C TYR A 56 4.68 -6.13 10.18
N GLY A 57 5.63 -5.28 9.76
CA GLY A 57 6.83 -4.98 10.55
C GLY A 57 6.51 -4.42 11.93
N LYS A 58 5.55 -3.50 12.03
CA LYS A 58 5.05 -2.99 13.32
C LYS A 58 4.46 -4.11 14.19
N ALA A 59 3.66 -4.99 13.60
CA ALA A 59 3.06 -6.10 14.31
C ALA A 59 4.13 -7.07 14.86
N LEU A 60 5.18 -7.37 14.10
CA LEU A 60 6.30 -8.19 14.56
C LEU A 60 7.02 -7.56 15.77
N VAL A 61 7.32 -6.26 15.72
CA VAL A 61 7.94 -5.55 16.84
C VAL A 61 7.04 -5.57 18.08
N TRP A 62 5.74 -5.31 17.92
CA TRP A 62 4.80 -5.40 19.05
C TRP A 62 4.68 -6.82 19.61
N ALA A 63 4.74 -7.85 18.75
CA ALA A 63 4.71 -9.25 19.18
C ALA A 63 5.93 -9.62 20.01
N GLN A 64 7.12 -9.22 19.56
CA GLN A 64 8.36 -9.43 20.31
C GLN A 64 8.31 -8.73 21.68
N ARG A 65 7.94 -7.45 21.71
CA ARG A 65 7.82 -6.69 22.99
C ARG A 65 6.79 -7.30 23.95
N LEU A 66 5.73 -7.92 23.43
CA LEU A 66 4.74 -8.62 24.24
C LEU A 66 5.27 -9.97 24.77
N ALA A 67 6.10 -10.67 24.00
CA ALA A 67 6.77 -11.89 24.44
C ALA A 67 7.78 -11.61 25.56
N ASP A 68 8.62 -10.58 25.41
CA ASP A 68 9.62 -10.19 26.40
C ASP A 68 8.99 -9.74 27.73
N SER A 69 7.83 -9.07 27.67
CA SER A 69 7.02 -8.70 28.86
C SER A 69 6.55 -9.92 29.67
N LYS A 70 6.32 -11.07 29.02
CA LYS A 70 5.94 -12.32 29.72
C LYS A 70 7.14 -12.98 30.39
N VAL A 71 8.32 -12.96 29.75
CA VAL A 71 9.55 -13.58 30.26
C VAL A 71 10.07 -12.83 31.51
N SER A 72 10.00 -11.49 31.52
CA SER A 72 10.45 -10.66 32.64
C SER A 72 9.69 -10.89 33.96
N LYS A 73 8.45 -11.41 33.92
CA LYS A 73 7.59 -11.60 35.11
C LYS A 73 7.71 -12.95 35.80
N GLN A 74 8.54 -13.88 35.34
CA GLN A 74 8.83 -15.11 36.09
C GLN A 74 9.97 -14.88 37.10
N PRO A 75 9.73 -14.94 38.42
CA PRO A 75 10.82 -15.02 39.38
C PRO A 75 11.38 -16.45 39.36
N GLY A 76 12.56 -16.62 38.74
CA GLY A 76 13.40 -17.80 38.91
C GLY A 76 13.21 -18.91 37.87
N ALA A 77 13.90 -18.78 36.74
CA ALA A 77 14.40 -19.94 36.00
C ALA A 77 15.80 -19.59 35.48
N LYS A 78 16.75 -20.46 35.78
CA LYS A 78 18.18 -20.28 35.59
C LYS A 78 18.54 -20.20 34.11
N THR A 79 19.53 -19.37 33.84
CA THR A 79 20.37 -19.37 32.65
C THR A 79 20.85 -20.79 32.36
N ASP A 80 20.55 -21.32 31.19
CA ASP A 80 21.38 -22.32 30.54
C ASP A 80 21.62 -21.84 29.10
N THR A 81 22.80 -21.27 28.93
CA THR A 81 23.51 -21.13 27.68
C THR A 81 23.58 -22.50 26.99
N TYR A 82 23.02 -22.63 25.79
CA TYR A 82 23.47 -23.65 24.84
C TYR A 82 23.67 -22.96 23.50
N ASP A 83 24.94 -22.97 23.09
CA ASP A 83 25.42 -22.43 21.83
C ASP A 83 25.77 -23.60 20.91
N ILE A 84 25.25 -23.50 19.68
CA ILE A 84 25.84 -23.87 18.39
C ILE A 84 25.88 -25.33 17.85
N SER A 85 25.47 -25.38 16.56
CA SER A 85 25.85 -26.27 15.44
C SER A 85 25.13 -27.61 15.24
N THR A 86 24.77 -28.10 14.03
CA THR A 86 24.91 -27.72 12.60
C THR A 86 24.07 -28.71 11.74
N THR A 87 23.86 -28.37 10.45
CA THR A 87 23.49 -29.15 9.22
C THR A 87 22.08 -28.87 8.69
N ASP A 88 21.81 -28.49 7.43
CA ASP A 88 22.59 -28.16 6.22
C ASP A 88 21.66 -27.34 5.28
N ALA A 89 22.02 -26.11 4.91
CA ALA A 89 22.44 -25.68 3.56
C ALA A 89 21.43 -25.84 2.40
N ILE A 90 20.69 -24.76 2.09
CA ILE A 90 20.56 -24.26 0.71
C ILE A 90 20.87 -22.76 0.72
N SER A 91 21.83 -22.39 -0.11
CA SER A 91 22.55 -21.12 -0.14
C SER A 91 21.85 -20.11 -1.04
N HIS A 92 21.33 -19.02 -0.47
CA HIS A 92 21.17 -17.74 -1.15
C HIS A 92 21.71 -16.65 -0.21
N LYS A 93 22.98 -16.29 -0.42
CA LYS A 93 23.62 -15.11 0.16
C LYS A 93 23.00 -13.87 -0.46
N ASP A 94 23.00 -12.80 0.32
CA ASP A 94 22.57 -11.44 -0.01
C ASP A 94 21.08 -11.16 0.27
N LEU A 95 20.70 -11.18 1.56
CA LEU A 95 19.67 -10.33 2.21
C LEU A 95 19.44 -10.81 3.66
N ASP A 96 20.49 -10.90 4.47
CA ASP A 96 20.35 -11.26 5.90
C ASP A 96 20.73 -10.08 6.78
N ALA A 97 19.87 -9.06 6.79
CA ALA A 97 19.75 -8.20 7.95
C ALA A 97 18.97 -9.00 9.00
N SER A 98 19.64 -9.98 9.60
CA SER A 98 19.19 -10.64 10.82
C SER A 98 19.01 -9.54 11.86
N LEU A 99 17.78 -9.05 12.02
CA LEU A 99 17.38 -8.16 13.10
C LEU A 99 17.57 -8.94 14.39
N ASP A 100 18.73 -8.79 15.03
CA ASP A 100 18.97 -9.36 16.34
C ASP A 100 17.85 -8.87 17.28
N PRO A 101 17.07 -9.78 17.91
CA PRO A 101 15.97 -9.42 18.80
C PRO A 101 16.39 -8.47 19.95
N SER A 102 17.70 -8.36 20.22
CA SER A 102 18.29 -7.47 21.23
C SER A 102 17.87 -6.00 21.08
N VAL A 103 17.60 -5.50 19.87
CA VAL A 103 17.14 -4.10 19.67
C VAL A 103 15.77 -3.85 20.29
N CYS A 104 14.90 -4.87 20.33
CA CYS A 104 13.58 -4.75 20.96
C CYS A 104 13.67 -4.75 22.49
N ALA A 105 14.76 -5.27 23.08
CA ALA A 105 14.95 -5.34 24.52
C ALA A 105 15.16 -3.96 25.17
N GLU A 106 15.64 -2.98 24.39
CA GLU A 106 15.78 -1.58 24.84
C GLU A 106 14.45 -0.81 24.79
N MET A 107 13.40 -1.38 24.18
CA MET A 107 12.09 -0.74 24.04
C MET A 107 11.23 -0.92 25.30
N ALA A 108 10.34 0.04 25.56
CA ALA A 108 9.42 -0.04 26.69
C ALA A 108 8.53 -1.30 26.61
N THR A 109 8.50 -2.08 27.70
CA THR A 109 7.71 -3.31 27.80
C THR A 109 6.21 -3.01 27.72
N LEU A 110 5.47 -3.81 26.95
CA LEU A 110 4.03 -3.61 26.78
C LEU A 110 3.24 -4.13 28.00
N PRO A 111 2.17 -3.43 28.42
CA PRO A 111 1.28 -3.91 29.47
C PRO A 111 0.57 -5.18 28.97
N PRO A 112 0.58 -6.29 29.75
CA PRO A 112 -0.09 -7.51 29.34
C PRO A 112 -1.60 -7.30 29.43
N SER A 113 -2.24 -7.12 28.28
CA SER A 113 -3.71 -7.10 28.20
C SER A 113 -4.20 -8.13 27.17
N ALA A 114 -5.18 -8.95 27.57
CA ALA A 114 -5.76 -9.97 26.71
C ALA A 114 -6.40 -9.38 25.44
N ARG A 115 -6.89 -8.14 25.52
CA ARG A 115 -7.46 -7.41 24.38
C ARG A 115 -6.38 -6.98 23.38
N LEU A 116 -5.24 -6.50 23.87
CA LEU A 116 -4.10 -6.13 23.02
C LEU A 116 -3.56 -7.36 22.27
N ALA A 117 -3.34 -8.47 22.98
CA ALA A 117 -2.88 -9.72 22.39
C ALA A 117 -3.80 -10.18 21.25
N LYS A 118 -5.12 -10.25 21.50
CA LYS A 118 -6.10 -10.64 20.46
C LYS A 118 -6.11 -9.69 19.25
N ASN A 119 -6.01 -8.38 19.48
CA ASN A 119 -5.95 -7.43 18.37
C ASN A 119 -4.67 -7.59 17.55
N LEU A 120 -3.56 -7.93 18.20
CA LEU A 120 -2.28 -8.18 17.55
C LEU A 120 -2.31 -9.47 16.73
N ASP A 121 -2.89 -10.54 17.26
CA ASP A 121 -3.07 -11.81 16.54
C ASP A 121 -3.89 -11.57 15.26
N ILE A 122 -5.01 -10.85 15.36
CA ILE A 122 -5.83 -10.49 14.19
C ILE A 122 -5.05 -9.60 13.23
N LEU A 123 -4.26 -8.64 13.72
CA LEU A 123 -3.46 -7.80 12.84
C LEU A 123 -2.46 -8.64 12.05
N LEU A 124 -1.74 -9.56 12.71
CA LEU A 124 -0.79 -10.47 12.07
C LEU A 124 -1.45 -11.35 11.01
N GLU A 125 -2.65 -11.87 11.29
CA GLU A 125 -3.43 -12.64 10.31
C GLU A 125 -3.81 -11.81 9.08
N LEU A 126 -4.22 -10.55 9.27
CA LEU A 126 -4.63 -9.68 8.17
C LEU A 126 -3.47 -9.26 7.25
N VAL A 127 -2.25 -9.15 7.79
CA VAL A 127 -1.08 -8.64 7.06
C VAL A 127 -0.04 -9.72 6.76
N ASP A 128 -0.37 -11.00 7.00
CA ASP A 128 0.54 -12.12 6.73
C ASP A 128 0.81 -12.23 5.22
N PRO A 129 2.06 -11.99 4.76
CA PRO A 129 2.39 -11.99 3.35
C PRO A 129 2.18 -13.36 2.68
N ALA A 130 2.30 -14.46 3.42
CA ALA A 130 2.11 -15.81 2.87
C ALA A 130 0.63 -16.13 2.58
N SER A 131 -0.28 -15.40 3.22
CA SER A 131 -1.74 -15.60 3.09
C SER A 131 -2.39 -14.74 2.00
N LEU A 132 -1.64 -13.84 1.36
CA LEU A 132 -2.15 -12.90 0.37
C LEU A 132 -2.18 -13.54 -1.02
N VAL A 133 -3.31 -13.41 -1.70
CA VAL A 133 -3.47 -13.91 -3.07
C VAL A 133 -2.91 -12.89 -4.05
N MET A 134 -1.88 -13.27 -4.80
CA MET A 134 -1.21 -12.41 -5.80
C MET A 134 -1.77 -12.60 -7.22
N ALA A 135 -3.03 -13.02 -7.33
CA ALA A 135 -3.68 -13.20 -8.62
C ALA A 135 -4.23 -11.87 -9.13
N ASN A 136 -4.18 -11.65 -10.44
CA ASN A 136 -4.77 -10.47 -11.08
C ASN A 136 -6.27 -10.70 -11.35
N THR A 137 -7.06 -10.86 -10.30
CA THR A 137 -8.54 -10.92 -10.36
C THR A 137 -9.15 -9.85 -9.46
N GLU A 138 -10.37 -9.42 -9.78
CA GLU A 138 -11.09 -8.38 -9.01
C GLU A 138 -11.30 -8.80 -7.55
N GLU A 139 -11.56 -10.09 -7.32
CA GLU A 139 -11.75 -10.65 -5.98
C GLU A 139 -10.46 -10.60 -5.16
N ALA A 140 -9.32 -10.93 -5.76
CA ALA A 140 -8.02 -10.88 -5.08
C ALA A 140 -7.64 -9.44 -4.69
N VAL A 141 -7.90 -8.47 -5.57
CA VAL A 141 -7.67 -7.05 -5.28
C VAL A 141 -8.59 -6.57 -4.15
N THR A 142 -9.85 -6.99 -4.17
CA THR A 142 -10.83 -6.62 -3.14
C THR A 142 -10.47 -7.19 -1.77
N ASP A 143 -10.05 -8.46 -1.70
CA ASP A 143 -9.57 -9.09 -0.46
C ASP A 143 -8.39 -8.33 0.15
N VAL A 144 -7.37 -7.98 -0.66
CA VAL A 144 -6.22 -7.19 -0.20
C VAL A 144 -6.67 -5.83 0.36
N ASP A 145 -7.62 -5.16 -0.29
CA ASP A 145 -8.14 -3.86 0.15
C ASP A 145 -8.93 -3.95 1.46
N GLU A 146 -9.76 -5.00 1.63
CA GLU A 146 -10.49 -5.24 2.87
C GLU A 146 -9.53 -5.57 4.03
N ARG A 147 -8.52 -6.41 3.76
CA ARG A 147 -7.48 -6.73 4.74
C ARG A 147 -6.69 -5.51 5.16
N LEU A 148 -6.26 -4.67 4.21
CA LEU A 148 -5.53 -3.44 4.50
C LEU A 148 -6.37 -2.49 5.37
N LYS A 149 -7.65 -2.29 5.04
CA LYS A 149 -8.57 -1.47 5.86
C LYS A 149 -8.71 -2.03 7.27
N GLY A 150 -8.91 -3.34 7.39
CA GLY A 150 -8.99 -4.03 8.68
C GLY A 150 -7.70 -3.86 9.49
N ALA A 151 -6.55 -4.04 8.86
CA ALA A 151 -5.23 -3.94 9.47
C ALA A 151 -4.97 -2.52 10.01
N ILE A 152 -5.28 -1.48 9.21
CA ILE A 152 -5.16 -0.08 9.64
C ILE A 152 -5.99 0.17 10.91
N ILE A 153 -7.23 -0.33 10.96
CA ILE A 153 -8.10 -0.18 12.13
C ILE A 153 -7.51 -0.88 13.35
N LYS A 154 -7.00 -2.12 13.20
CA LYS A 154 -6.40 -2.88 14.29
C LYS A 154 -5.11 -2.22 14.80
N ALA A 155 -4.26 -1.75 13.91
CA ALA A 155 -3.03 -1.04 14.26
C ALA A 155 -3.32 0.22 15.08
N LYS A 156 -4.31 1.02 14.67
CA LYS A 156 -4.75 2.20 15.44
C LYS A 156 -5.25 1.85 16.84
N LEU A 157 -5.99 0.75 16.97
CA LEU A 157 -6.48 0.27 18.26
C LEU A 157 -5.34 -0.17 19.18
N ILE A 158 -4.32 -0.83 18.63
CA ILE A 158 -3.11 -1.22 19.35
C ILE A 158 -2.34 0.02 19.79
N GLN A 159 -2.03 0.95 18.88
CA GLN A 159 -1.35 2.20 19.21
C GLN A 159 -2.03 2.97 20.34
N ARG A 160 -3.37 3.08 20.29
CA ARG A 160 -4.16 3.73 21.34
C ARG A 160 -4.05 2.99 22.68
N ALA A 161 -4.01 1.66 22.67
CA ALA A 161 -3.83 0.86 23.88
C ALA A 161 -2.41 1.01 24.47
N LEU A 162 -1.42 1.33 23.64
CA LEU A 162 -0.03 1.54 24.04
C LEU A 162 0.29 3.00 24.41
N GLY A 163 -0.58 3.94 24.04
CA GLY A 163 -0.30 5.37 24.18
C GLY A 163 0.75 5.89 23.21
N GLU A 164 1.11 5.09 22.19
CA GLU A 164 2.07 5.47 21.15
C GLU A 164 1.38 6.39 20.13
N ARG A 165 1.97 7.57 19.88
CA ARG A 165 1.51 8.49 18.83
C ARG A 165 1.97 7.97 17.48
N GLU A 166 1.10 8.03 16.48
CA GLU A 166 1.47 7.74 15.11
C GLU A 166 2.42 8.84 14.60
N ASP A 167 3.67 8.49 14.34
CA ASP A 167 4.60 9.32 13.58
C ASP A 167 4.54 8.85 12.12
N THR A 168 3.98 9.70 11.25
CA THR A 168 3.86 9.46 9.80
C THR A 168 4.93 10.21 9.02
N SER A 169 5.91 10.82 9.71
CA SER A 169 6.98 11.63 9.12
C SER A 169 7.82 10.86 8.08
N ASP A 170 7.91 9.53 8.21
CA ASP A 170 8.68 8.67 7.29
C ASP A 170 7.93 8.29 6.00
N ILE A 171 6.62 8.59 5.90
CA ILE A 171 5.76 8.15 4.78
C ILE A 171 5.77 9.15 3.62
N HIS A 172 6.02 10.43 3.93
CA HIS A 172 6.07 11.50 2.94
C HIS A 172 7.18 12.49 3.30
N PRO A 173 8.38 12.45 2.66
CA PRO A 173 9.38 13.50 2.84
C PRO A 173 8.88 14.90 2.44
N GLY A 174 7.69 15.01 1.81
CA GLY A 174 7.01 16.26 1.49
C GLY A 174 5.85 16.67 2.41
N ALA A 175 5.36 15.80 3.31
CA ALA A 175 4.28 16.17 4.24
C ALA A 175 4.87 16.79 5.51
N LYS A 176 5.44 17.99 5.37
CA LYS A 176 5.72 18.82 6.54
C LYS A 176 4.44 18.98 7.35
N GLY A 177 4.52 18.59 8.62
CA GLY A 177 3.41 18.54 9.55
C GLY A 177 2.50 19.76 9.45
N THR A 178 1.22 19.50 9.21
CA THR A 178 0.18 20.51 9.37
C THR A 178 -0.03 20.68 10.88
N PRO A 179 0.29 21.84 11.48
CA PRO A 179 -0.25 22.14 12.80
C PRO A 179 -1.77 22.27 12.66
N ALA A 180 -2.48 21.91 13.73
CA ALA A 180 -3.92 22.03 13.80
C ALA A 180 -4.39 23.45 13.39
N GLY A 181 -5.14 23.54 12.29
CA GLY A 181 -5.85 24.75 11.87
C GLY A 181 -5.34 25.38 10.57
N ALA A 182 -5.70 24.80 9.42
CA ALA A 182 -5.92 25.55 8.18
C ALA A 182 -6.69 24.67 7.18
N ALA A 183 -7.70 25.25 6.56
CA ALA A 183 -8.64 24.59 5.68
C ALA A 183 -8.01 24.09 4.36
N THR A 184 -8.49 22.91 3.95
CA THR A 184 -8.63 22.39 2.58
C THR A 184 -7.84 23.10 1.48
N SER A 185 -6.76 22.48 1.02
CA SER A 185 -6.17 22.75 -0.30
C SER A 185 -6.27 21.49 -1.13
N GLY A 186 -6.76 21.67 -2.36
CA GLY A 186 -7.29 20.67 -3.29
C GLY A 186 -6.62 19.30 -3.29
N ASP A 187 -7.47 18.29 -3.10
CA ASP A 187 -7.21 16.93 -3.53
C ASP A 187 -7.06 16.95 -5.06
N GLY A 188 -5.92 16.49 -5.57
CA GLY A 188 -5.52 16.54 -6.98
C GLY A 188 -6.34 15.64 -7.92
N THR A 189 -7.61 15.44 -7.63
CA THR A 189 -8.58 14.79 -8.51
C THR A 189 -9.10 15.84 -9.48
N GLY A 190 -8.29 16.13 -10.51
CA GLY A 190 -8.59 17.09 -11.55
C GLY A 190 -9.90 16.78 -12.27
N SER A 191 -11.00 17.34 -11.79
CA SER A 191 -12.22 17.50 -12.56
C SER A 191 -11.93 18.53 -13.65
N ILE A 192 -11.69 18.06 -14.88
CA ILE A 192 -11.40 18.86 -16.09
C ILE A 192 -12.49 19.92 -16.39
N GLU A 193 -13.65 19.80 -15.76
CA GLU A 193 -14.80 20.68 -16.00
C GLU A 193 -14.78 21.99 -15.17
N ASP A 194 -13.86 22.18 -14.22
CA ASP A 194 -13.86 23.36 -13.33
C ASP A 194 -12.86 24.46 -13.74
N ILE A 195 -13.17 25.11 -14.87
CA ILE A 195 -12.47 26.29 -15.41
C ILE A 195 -12.70 27.58 -14.60
N SER A 196 -13.40 27.53 -13.46
CA SER A 196 -13.67 28.71 -12.63
C SER A 196 -12.46 29.19 -11.81
N SER A 197 -11.38 28.42 -11.78
CA SER A 197 -10.18 28.68 -10.95
C SER A 197 -9.10 29.54 -11.63
N LEU A 198 -9.27 29.92 -12.90
CA LEU A 198 -8.32 30.80 -13.61
C LEU A 198 -8.56 32.27 -13.28
N ASN A 199 -7.90 32.77 -12.23
CA ASN A 199 -7.84 34.20 -11.97
C ASN A 199 -6.86 34.86 -12.95
N ILE A 200 -7.37 35.38 -14.07
CA ILE A 200 -6.60 36.24 -14.98
C ILE A 200 -6.22 37.51 -14.20
N ARG A 201 -4.92 37.70 -13.96
CA ARG A 201 -4.39 38.98 -13.48
C ARG A 201 -4.31 39.93 -14.67
N HIS A 202 -5.02 41.05 -14.55
CA HIS A 202 -5.10 42.13 -15.52
C HIS A 202 -3.91 43.09 -15.42
#